data_AF-A0A350BXF6-F1
#
_entry.id   AF-A0A350BXF6-F1
#
_cell.length_a   1.000
_cell.length_b   1.000
_cell.length_c   1.000
_cell.angle_alpha   90.00
_cell.angle_beta   90.00
_cell.angle_gamma   90.00
#
_symmetry.space_group_name_H-M   'P 1'
#
loop_
_entity.id
_entity.type
_entity.pdbx_description
1 polymer ?
#
loop_
_entity_poly.entity_id
_entity_poly.type
_entity_poly.pdbx_seq_one_letter_code
_entity_poly.pdbx_strand_id
1 'polypeptide(L)'
;MQEDFHYYATYCAAYLAGHTHKESLTIAYSAQFVDCCSRSFLDGVGGPASAATTQAQGELANARTDLLGLQDITRIWASFHFLPAKLKENYPKFRFKKWLRKYRLICDTNSELLCDTVILAKGASLQARGLAMHVLADTWAHRYFAGTPSFVINNAADFFEICTENGVPVEKTITFNHNPINADDLDEHRYTRSIYVSDENSIMNLGHGRAGHLPDYSFARYKFMPAWGEYNYIYKDNPSDYYHAFCQMVYAMKYLRGVYVNFRTDFYDWDALAVYKDEIMGILEKRQLSASADWKAFGEKLSGQEIEDFNVSKYETEYLEADTEHKDDTFLGKFFLAALAQKSLVTNKIYRTGNLLAGYSVDFEKYGFRGIADFQRLARIKRKEIEQASSINLDSIYSLADEREQEIEKHAAKNLDAVNDFINSVKEQEDES
;
A
#
# COMPACT_ATOMS: atom_id res chain seq x y z
N MET A 1 4.17 7.77 0.82
CA MET A 1 4.69 9.18 0.81
C MET A 1 5.08 9.55 2.23
N GLN A 2 5.46 10.80 2.52
CA GLN A 2 5.79 11.24 3.90
C GLN A 2 4.76 12.25 4.44
N GLU A 3 5.00 12.72 5.66
CA GLU A 3 4.14 13.69 6.36
C GLU A 3 3.91 14.98 5.55
N ASP A 4 4.91 15.40 4.79
CA ASP A 4 4.81 16.58 3.92
C ASP A 4 3.61 16.51 2.96
N PHE A 5 3.39 15.34 2.36
CA PHE A 5 2.29 15.12 1.44
C PHE A 5 1.03 14.61 2.14
N HIS A 6 1.15 13.60 3.00
CA HIS A 6 0.01 12.98 3.67
C HIS A 6 -0.72 13.95 4.60
N TYR A 7 -0.02 14.90 5.22
CA TYR A 7 -0.63 15.93 6.07
C TYR A 7 -0.81 17.25 5.32
N TYR A 8 0.29 17.95 4.98
CA TYR A 8 0.23 19.33 4.50
C TYR A 8 -0.27 19.47 3.06
N ALA A 9 0.16 18.62 2.13
CA ALA A 9 -0.39 18.63 0.78
C ALA A 9 -1.86 18.18 0.77
N THR A 10 -2.24 17.18 1.57
CA THR A 10 -3.65 16.79 1.76
C THR A 10 -4.50 17.94 2.28
N TYR A 11 -4.01 18.73 3.25
CA TYR A 11 -4.69 19.94 3.70
C TYR A 11 -4.94 20.91 2.53
N CYS A 12 -3.91 21.18 1.73
CA CYS A 12 -4.00 22.08 0.58
C CYS A 12 -5.01 21.58 -0.44
N ALA A 13 -4.96 20.28 -0.77
CA ALA A 13 -5.90 19.65 -1.70
C ALA A 13 -7.35 19.72 -1.18
N ALA A 14 -7.56 19.50 0.13
CA ALA A 14 -8.89 19.58 0.74
C ALA A 14 -9.45 21.00 0.66
N TYR A 15 -8.63 22.01 1.00
CA TYR A 15 -9.02 23.40 0.94
C TYR A 15 -9.38 23.83 -0.49
N LEU A 16 -8.55 23.46 -1.47
CA LEU A 16 -8.79 23.73 -2.90
C LEU A 16 -10.01 22.98 -3.46
N ALA A 17 -10.39 21.85 -2.85
CA ALA A 17 -11.65 21.16 -3.15
C ALA A 17 -12.89 21.84 -2.52
N GLY A 18 -12.70 22.92 -1.77
CA GLY A 18 -13.75 23.74 -1.15
C GLY A 18 -14.08 23.36 0.30
N HIS A 19 -13.24 22.57 0.97
CA HIS A 19 -13.38 22.32 2.40
C HIS A 19 -12.99 23.54 3.22
N THR A 20 -13.66 23.71 4.37
CA THR A 20 -13.25 24.76 5.32
C THR A 20 -11.89 24.42 5.92
N HIS A 21 -11.22 25.40 6.55
CA HIS A 21 -9.97 25.17 7.29
C HIS A 21 -10.08 24.00 8.28
N LYS A 22 -11.14 23.99 9.12
CA LYS A 22 -11.37 22.92 10.11
C LYS A 22 -11.60 21.55 9.48
N GLU A 23 -12.37 21.49 8.39
CA GLU A 23 -12.57 20.24 7.66
C GLU A 23 -11.27 19.75 7.02
N SER A 24 -10.48 20.66 6.46
CA SER A 24 -9.19 20.36 5.82
C SER A 24 -8.19 19.81 6.83
N LEU A 25 -8.10 20.38 8.04
CA LEU A 25 -7.30 19.83 9.15
C LEU A 25 -7.77 18.43 9.55
N THR A 26 -9.08 18.19 9.60
CA THR A 26 -9.64 16.86 9.94
C THR A 26 -9.25 15.81 8.89
N ILE A 27 -9.35 16.15 7.61
CA ILE A 27 -8.99 15.28 6.49
C ILE A 27 -7.47 15.03 6.50
N ALA A 28 -6.67 16.07 6.61
CA ALA A 28 -5.20 16.01 6.66
C ALA A 28 -4.71 15.16 7.84
N TYR A 29 -5.23 15.40 9.05
CA TYR A 29 -4.89 14.60 10.22
C TYR A 29 -5.19 13.13 9.98
N SER A 30 -6.37 12.82 9.45
CA SER A 30 -6.78 11.43 9.23
C SER A 30 -5.93 10.76 8.16
N ALA A 31 -5.50 11.48 7.12
CA ALA A 31 -4.59 10.96 6.11
C ALA A 31 -3.22 10.62 6.71
N GLN A 32 -2.63 11.53 7.50
CA GLN A 32 -1.35 11.26 8.18
C GLN A 32 -1.46 10.15 9.23
N PHE A 33 -2.57 10.09 9.94
CA PHE A 33 -2.78 9.12 11.01
C PHE A 33 -2.83 7.66 10.52
N VAL A 34 -3.04 7.43 9.21
CA VAL A 34 -2.88 6.11 8.59
C VAL A 34 -1.47 5.54 8.81
N ASP A 35 -0.43 6.38 8.77
CA ASP A 35 0.96 5.98 9.04
C ASP A 35 1.29 5.83 10.52
N CYS A 36 0.38 6.19 11.42
CA CYS A 36 0.60 6.19 12.86
C CYS A 36 -0.25 5.17 13.61
N CYS A 37 -1.38 4.75 13.05
CA CYS A 37 -2.33 3.83 13.69
C CYS A 37 -1.84 2.37 13.61
N SER A 38 -0.77 2.07 14.35
CA SER A 38 -0.21 0.73 14.56
C SER A 38 -1.02 -0.07 15.58
N ARG A 39 -0.68 -1.37 15.76
CA ARG A 39 -1.28 -2.16 16.85
C ARG A 39 -0.88 -1.63 18.22
N SER A 40 0.37 -1.23 18.36
CA SER A 40 0.92 -0.68 19.61
C SER A 40 0.18 0.61 20.01
N PHE A 41 -0.13 1.48 19.04
CA PHE A 41 -0.96 2.66 19.27
C PHE A 41 -2.37 2.26 19.73
N LEU A 42 -3.01 1.34 19.01
CA LEU A 42 -4.36 0.87 19.33
C LEU A 42 -4.45 0.23 20.71
N ASP A 43 -3.46 -0.57 21.09
CA ASP A 43 -3.37 -1.17 22.43
C ASP A 43 -3.27 -0.07 23.50
N GLY A 44 -2.51 1.00 23.24
CA GLY A 44 -2.37 2.15 24.14
C GLY A 44 -3.68 2.91 24.39
N VAL A 45 -4.53 3.04 23.38
CA VAL A 45 -5.83 3.74 23.49
C VAL A 45 -7.02 2.82 23.74
N GLY A 46 -6.81 1.50 23.85
CA GLY A 46 -7.89 0.51 23.94
C GLY A 46 -8.76 0.44 22.66
N GLY A 47 -8.18 0.73 21.50
CA GLY A 47 -8.80 0.62 20.19
C GLY A 47 -8.83 -0.83 19.67
N PRO A 48 -9.65 -1.13 18.65
CA PRO A 48 -9.69 -2.46 18.05
C PRO A 48 -8.43 -2.74 17.23
N ALA A 49 -7.61 -3.73 17.61
CA ALA A 49 -6.38 -4.11 16.87
C ALA A 49 -6.58 -4.37 15.37
N SER A 50 -7.79 -4.76 14.96
CA SER A 50 -8.19 -4.93 13.56
C SER A 50 -8.27 -3.63 12.77
N ALA A 51 -8.32 -2.46 13.43
CA ALA A 51 -8.28 -1.15 12.78
C ALA A 51 -6.85 -0.69 12.46
N ALA A 52 -5.81 -1.46 12.81
CA ALA A 52 -4.43 -1.08 12.52
C ALA A 52 -4.24 -0.82 11.02
N THR A 53 -3.72 0.34 10.67
CA THR A 53 -3.49 0.75 9.28
C THR A 53 -2.03 0.67 8.86
N THR A 54 -1.13 0.61 9.83
CA THR A 54 0.31 0.41 9.64
C THR A 54 0.85 -0.64 10.64
N GLN A 55 2.15 -0.93 10.56
CA GLN A 55 2.87 -1.74 11.55
C GLN A 55 4.17 -1.05 11.95
N ALA A 56 4.40 -0.94 13.26
CA ALA A 56 5.65 -0.40 13.77
C ALA A 56 6.85 -1.34 13.45
N GLN A 57 8.06 -0.80 13.40
CA GLN A 57 9.26 -1.59 13.08
C GLN A 57 9.44 -2.78 14.03
N GLY A 58 9.17 -2.60 15.33
CA GLY A 58 9.21 -3.68 16.32
C GLY A 58 8.11 -4.74 16.13
N GLU A 59 6.94 -4.36 15.58
CA GLU A 59 5.87 -5.32 15.25
C GLU A 59 6.27 -6.17 14.04
N LEU A 60 6.85 -5.54 13.01
CA LEU A 60 7.33 -6.24 11.81
C LEU A 60 8.50 -7.18 12.13
N ALA A 61 9.45 -6.73 12.95
CA ALA A 61 10.61 -7.55 13.35
C ALA A 61 10.20 -8.85 14.06
N ASN A 62 9.05 -8.85 14.74
CA ASN A 62 8.48 -10.01 15.43
C ASN A 62 7.36 -10.69 14.63
N ALA A 63 7.09 -10.25 13.39
CA ALA A 63 6.03 -10.81 12.59
C ALA A 63 6.38 -12.23 12.12
N ARG A 64 5.36 -13.10 12.11
CA ARG A 64 5.48 -14.43 11.51
C ARG A 64 5.63 -14.29 9.99
N THR A 65 6.41 -15.17 9.39
CA THR A 65 6.58 -15.26 7.92
C THR A 65 5.86 -16.47 7.30
N ASP A 66 5.06 -17.17 8.11
CA ASP A 66 4.14 -18.20 7.64
C ASP A 66 2.85 -17.60 7.03
N LEU A 67 1.94 -18.44 6.55
CA LEU A 67 0.74 -17.97 5.86
C LEU A 67 -0.10 -17.01 6.71
N LEU A 68 -0.24 -17.25 8.01
CA LEU A 68 -1.04 -16.38 8.89
C LEU A 68 -0.36 -15.03 9.10
N GLY A 69 0.95 -15.02 9.31
CA GLY A 69 1.72 -13.77 9.40
C GLY A 69 1.70 -12.96 8.11
N LEU A 70 1.85 -13.63 6.96
CA LEU A 70 1.72 -12.99 5.65
C LEU A 70 0.33 -12.42 5.42
N GLN A 71 -0.73 -13.13 5.84
CA GLN A 71 -2.09 -12.61 5.79
C GLN A 71 -2.24 -11.36 6.64
N ASP A 72 -1.68 -11.36 7.85
CA ASP A 72 -1.76 -10.22 8.74
C ASP A 72 -1.11 -8.96 8.16
N ILE A 73 0.12 -9.11 7.64
CA ILE A 73 0.85 -8.05 6.95
C ILE A 73 0.07 -7.59 5.71
N THR A 74 -0.32 -8.52 4.84
CA THR A 74 -0.96 -8.20 3.57
C THR A 74 -2.28 -7.45 3.76
N ARG A 75 -3.06 -7.81 4.79
CA ARG A 75 -4.34 -7.13 5.09
C ARG A 75 -4.16 -5.68 5.51
N ILE A 76 -3.02 -5.33 6.11
CA ILE A 76 -2.70 -3.95 6.48
C ILE A 76 -2.14 -3.24 5.25
N TRP A 77 -0.98 -3.68 4.77
CA TRP A 77 -0.21 -2.97 3.77
C TRP A 77 -0.90 -2.86 2.39
N ALA A 78 -1.60 -3.91 1.93
CA ALA A 78 -2.34 -3.82 0.67
C ALA A 78 -3.62 -2.99 0.77
N SER A 79 -4.15 -2.76 1.99
CA SER A 79 -5.38 -1.98 2.17
C SER A 79 -5.12 -0.47 2.26
N PHE A 80 -3.93 -0.09 2.73
CA PHE A 80 -3.63 1.31 3.06
C PHE A 80 -2.48 1.93 2.28
N HIS A 81 -1.42 1.17 1.97
CA HIS A 81 -0.18 1.73 1.40
C HIS A 81 0.14 1.23 -0.01
N PHE A 82 -0.32 0.04 -0.39
CA PHE A 82 0.00 -0.60 -1.67
C PHE A 82 -1.26 -1.17 -2.31
N LEU A 83 -2.21 -0.31 -2.66
CA LEU A 83 -3.53 -0.72 -3.15
C LEU A 83 -3.43 -1.52 -4.47
N PRO A 84 -3.83 -2.80 -4.50
CA PRO A 84 -3.68 -3.64 -5.70
C PRO A 84 -4.46 -3.12 -6.91
N ALA A 85 -3.79 -3.02 -8.06
CA ALA A 85 -4.43 -2.61 -9.32
C ALA A 85 -4.74 -3.79 -10.26
N LYS A 86 -4.07 -4.92 -10.07
CA LYS A 86 -4.00 -6.02 -11.04
C LYS A 86 -4.83 -7.25 -10.65
N LEU A 87 -5.82 -7.10 -9.77
CA LEU A 87 -6.54 -8.22 -9.13
C LEU A 87 -7.13 -9.24 -10.12
N LYS A 88 -7.58 -8.78 -11.29
CA LYS A 88 -8.24 -9.62 -12.32
C LYS A 88 -7.29 -10.06 -13.45
N GLU A 89 -6.02 -9.68 -13.40
CA GLU A 89 -5.08 -9.87 -14.51
C GLU A 89 -4.71 -11.35 -14.70
N ASN A 90 -4.67 -11.80 -15.96
CA ASN A 90 -4.27 -13.15 -16.34
C ASN A 90 -2.89 -13.08 -17.01
N TYR A 91 -1.83 -12.78 -16.23
CA TYR A 91 -0.45 -12.74 -16.76
C TYR A 91 -0.06 -14.11 -17.39
N PRO A 92 0.85 -14.15 -18.40
CA PRO A 92 0.80 -15.09 -19.51
C PRO A 92 1.14 -16.54 -19.13
N LYS A 93 0.90 -17.42 -20.11
CA LYS A 93 1.12 -18.88 -20.06
C LYS A 93 2.52 -19.18 -19.45
N PHE A 94 2.59 -20.27 -18.67
CA PHE A 94 3.81 -20.82 -18.03
C PHE A 94 4.28 -20.21 -16.70
N ARG A 95 3.46 -19.43 -15.98
CA ARG A 95 3.78 -18.97 -14.60
C ARG A 95 3.00 -19.74 -13.54
N PHE A 96 3.65 -20.05 -12.41
CA PHE A 96 3.01 -20.75 -11.29
C PHE A 96 1.93 -19.90 -10.60
N LYS A 97 0.86 -20.54 -10.10
CA LYS A 97 -0.25 -19.87 -9.39
C LYS A 97 0.23 -19.02 -8.20
N LYS A 98 1.25 -19.46 -7.46
CA LYS A 98 1.83 -18.73 -6.32
C LYS A 98 2.40 -17.37 -6.75
N TRP A 99 3.12 -17.34 -7.85
CA TRP A 99 3.66 -16.10 -8.43
C TRP A 99 2.53 -15.16 -8.87
N LEU A 100 1.53 -15.69 -9.60
CA LEU A 100 0.40 -14.89 -10.09
C LEU A 100 -0.39 -14.23 -8.94
N ARG A 101 -0.57 -14.94 -7.81
CA ARG A 101 -1.20 -14.36 -6.61
C ARG A 101 -0.48 -13.13 -6.08
N LYS A 102 0.85 -13.10 -6.11
CA LYS A 102 1.64 -11.95 -5.66
C LYS A 102 1.69 -10.84 -6.70
N TYR A 103 1.86 -11.20 -7.97
CA TYR A 103 1.82 -10.25 -9.09
C TYR A 103 0.51 -9.45 -9.14
N ARG A 104 -0.63 -10.10 -8.90
CA ARG A 104 -1.95 -9.44 -8.84
C ARG A 104 -2.09 -8.42 -7.69
N LEU A 105 -1.18 -8.43 -6.72
CA LEU A 105 -1.13 -7.50 -5.59
C LEU A 105 -0.22 -6.30 -5.84
N ILE A 106 0.43 -6.20 -7.01
CA ILE A 106 1.18 -5.00 -7.38
C ILE A 106 0.24 -3.79 -7.36
N CYS A 107 0.67 -2.78 -6.61
CA CYS A 107 0.08 -1.46 -6.56
C CYS A 107 0.28 -0.75 -7.90
N ASP A 108 -0.76 -0.08 -8.36
CA ASP A 108 -0.68 0.85 -9.49
C ASP A 108 -1.79 1.89 -9.37
N THR A 109 -1.66 2.92 -10.18
CA THR A 109 -2.59 4.05 -10.24
C THR A 109 -3.90 3.64 -10.93
N ASN A 110 -4.95 4.45 -10.76
CA ASN A 110 -6.16 4.37 -11.60
C ASN A 110 -6.83 2.98 -11.65
N SER A 111 -6.85 2.27 -10.51
CA SER A 111 -7.50 0.96 -10.43
C SER A 111 -9.00 1.04 -10.11
N GLU A 112 -9.77 0.00 -10.47
CA GLU A 112 -11.17 -0.15 -10.02
C GLU A 112 -11.25 -0.11 -8.49
N LEU A 113 -10.26 -0.68 -7.81
CA LEU A 113 -10.21 -0.71 -6.36
C LEU A 113 -10.00 0.69 -5.75
N LEU A 114 -9.23 1.56 -6.42
CA LEU A 114 -9.11 2.97 -6.03
C LEU A 114 -10.46 3.70 -6.14
N CYS A 115 -11.23 3.45 -7.21
CA CYS A 115 -12.58 3.98 -7.34
C CYS A 115 -13.48 3.50 -6.18
N ASP A 116 -13.45 2.20 -5.88
CA ASP A 116 -14.22 1.65 -4.77
C ASP A 116 -13.85 2.29 -3.42
N THR A 117 -12.55 2.54 -3.17
CA THR A 117 -12.06 3.23 -1.96
C THR A 117 -12.60 4.66 -1.85
N VAL A 118 -12.59 5.43 -2.93
CA VAL A 118 -13.15 6.79 -2.91
C VAL A 118 -14.67 6.77 -2.77
N ILE A 119 -15.36 5.84 -3.44
CA ILE A 119 -16.82 5.68 -3.32
C ILE A 119 -17.22 5.27 -1.90
N LEU A 120 -16.43 4.42 -1.23
CA LEU A 120 -16.67 4.01 0.15
C LEU A 120 -16.71 5.22 1.12
N ALA A 121 -15.94 6.27 0.84
CA ALA A 121 -15.93 7.50 1.64
C ALA A 121 -17.12 8.45 1.33
N LYS A 122 -17.93 8.17 0.30
CA LYS A 122 -19.08 9.01 -0.08
C LYS A 122 -20.19 8.89 0.96
N GLY A 123 -20.56 10.02 1.55
CA GLY A 123 -21.56 10.06 2.64
C GLY A 123 -21.04 9.61 4.00
N ALA A 124 -19.77 9.20 4.08
CA ALA A 124 -19.10 8.84 5.33
C ALA A 124 -18.50 10.07 6.06
N SER A 125 -17.81 9.81 7.16
CA SER A 125 -17.13 10.83 7.99
C SER A 125 -15.96 11.50 7.25
N LEU A 126 -15.51 12.66 7.74
CA LEU A 126 -14.31 13.32 7.21
C LEU A 126 -13.05 12.47 7.42
N GLN A 127 -13.01 11.66 8.49
CA GLN A 127 -11.96 10.70 8.75
C GLN A 127 -11.85 9.65 7.64
N ALA A 128 -13.00 9.14 7.16
CA ALA A 128 -13.04 8.23 6.02
C ALA A 128 -12.53 8.90 4.74
N ARG A 129 -12.79 10.19 4.54
CA ARG A 129 -12.26 10.95 3.40
C ARG A 129 -10.75 11.09 3.49
N GLY A 130 -10.20 11.47 4.66
CA GLY A 130 -8.76 11.58 4.86
C GLY A 130 -8.04 10.25 4.66
N LEU A 131 -8.60 9.16 5.21
CA LEU A 131 -8.08 7.82 4.97
C LEU A 131 -8.09 7.46 3.48
N ALA A 132 -9.18 7.72 2.76
CA ALA A 132 -9.23 7.48 1.32
C ALA A 132 -8.21 8.33 0.54
N MET A 133 -7.95 9.57 0.97
CA MET A 133 -6.95 10.44 0.34
C MET A 133 -5.52 9.95 0.56
N HIS A 134 -5.22 9.42 1.75
CA HIS A 134 -3.94 8.73 1.98
C HIS A 134 -3.76 7.56 1.00
N VAL A 135 -4.74 6.65 0.94
CA VAL A 135 -4.66 5.47 0.05
C VAL A 135 -4.51 5.88 -1.40
N LEU A 136 -5.27 6.89 -1.85
CA LEU A 136 -5.17 7.42 -3.22
C LEU A 136 -3.76 7.95 -3.50
N ALA A 137 -3.21 8.78 -2.61
CA ALA A 137 -1.88 9.35 -2.78
C ALA A 137 -0.81 8.24 -2.88
N ASP A 138 -0.89 7.24 -2.02
CA ASP A 138 0.02 6.10 -2.01
C ASP A 138 -0.08 5.21 -3.25
N THR A 139 -1.21 5.20 -3.98
CA THR A 139 -1.27 4.50 -5.28
C THR A 139 -0.31 5.08 -6.31
N TRP A 140 -0.01 6.38 -6.22
CA TRP A 140 0.95 7.06 -7.09
C TRP A 140 2.38 6.86 -6.63
N ALA A 141 2.66 7.06 -5.35
CA ALA A 141 4.01 6.90 -4.82
C ALA A 141 4.49 5.45 -4.90
N HIS A 142 3.65 4.50 -4.51
CA HIS A 142 4.05 3.09 -4.34
C HIS A 142 3.69 2.19 -5.51
N ARG A 143 3.27 2.75 -6.65
CA ARG A 143 3.09 1.97 -7.88
C ARG A 143 4.33 1.11 -8.16
N TYR A 144 4.10 -0.09 -8.69
CA TYR A 144 5.12 -1.11 -9.01
C TYR A 144 5.60 -2.00 -7.85
N PHE A 145 5.16 -1.73 -6.62
CA PHE A 145 5.45 -2.55 -5.45
C PHE A 145 4.17 -3.17 -4.87
N ALA A 146 4.29 -4.16 -4.00
CA ALA A 146 3.17 -4.85 -3.39
C ALA A 146 3.24 -4.82 -1.86
N GLY A 147 2.09 -4.60 -1.23
CA GLY A 147 1.91 -4.61 0.23
C GLY A 147 1.89 -6.01 0.83
N THR A 148 2.77 -6.89 0.36
CA THR A 148 2.95 -8.24 0.88
C THR A 148 4.43 -8.60 0.78
N PRO A 149 5.02 -9.32 1.73
CA PRO A 149 6.39 -9.81 1.59
C PRO A 149 6.54 -10.65 0.32
N SER A 150 7.40 -10.20 -0.60
CA SER A 150 7.66 -10.90 -1.86
C SER A 150 9.00 -10.54 -2.44
N PHE A 151 9.93 -11.49 -2.47
CA PHE A 151 11.21 -11.30 -3.16
C PHE A 151 10.98 -11.07 -4.66
N VAL A 152 10.18 -11.90 -5.34
CA VAL A 152 9.98 -11.78 -6.79
C VAL A 152 9.23 -10.52 -7.24
N ILE A 153 8.44 -9.89 -6.36
CA ILE A 153 7.69 -8.67 -6.69
C ILE A 153 8.44 -7.41 -6.25
N ASN A 154 8.87 -7.37 -4.98
CA ASN A 154 9.40 -6.15 -4.37
C ASN A 154 10.92 -6.02 -4.49
N ASN A 155 11.63 -7.09 -4.85
CA ASN A 155 13.04 -6.96 -5.18
C ASN A 155 13.21 -6.29 -6.55
N ALA A 156 13.91 -5.17 -6.53
CA ALA A 156 14.35 -4.43 -7.69
C ALA A 156 15.87 -4.30 -7.65
N ALA A 157 16.48 -4.27 -8.83
CA ALA A 157 17.91 -4.11 -9.02
C ALA A 157 18.21 -2.81 -9.77
N ASP A 158 19.48 -2.42 -9.70
CA ASP A 158 20.10 -1.42 -10.58
C ASP A 158 19.36 -0.08 -10.63
N PHE A 159 19.43 0.63 -9.51
CA PHE A 159 18.80 1.93 -9.33
C PHE A 159 19.72 3.06 -9.79
N PHE A 160 19.16 3.97 -10.58
CA PHE A 160 19.82 5.21 -10.97
C PHE A 160 18.91 6.39 -10.71
N GLU A 161 19.44 7.45 -10.10
CA GLU A 161 18.77 8.74 -10.02
C GLU A 161 19.00 9.48 -11.34
N ILE A 162 17.98 10.17 -11.82
CA ILE A 162 17.99 10.91 -13.08
C ILE A 162 17.95 12.39 -12.71
N CYS A 163 19.14 12.99 -12.67
CA CYS A 163 19.33 14.39 -12.32
C CYS A 163 19.34 15.27 -13.56
N THR A 164 19.16 16.59 -13.39
CA THR A 164 19.35 17.55 -14.48
C THR A 164 20.62 18.35 -14.22
N GLU A 165 21.60 18.24 -15.12
CA GLU A 165 22.83 19.03 -15.09
C GLU A 165 22.92 19.86 -16.37
N ASN A 166 23.04 21.19 -16.25
CA ASN A 166 23.09 22.11 -17.39
C ASN A 166 21.93 21.93 -18.40
N GLY A 167 20.73 21.58 -17.91
CA GLY A 167 19.55 21.36 -18.74
C GLY A 167 19.49 19.99 -19.45
N VAL A 168 20.40 19.07 -19.13
CA VAL A 168 20.44 17.73 -19.71
C VAL A 168 20.22 16.66 -18.63
N PRO A 169 19.41 15.62 -18.88
CA PRO A 169 19.29 14.48 -17.97
C PRO A 169 20.60 13.70 -17.85
N VAL A 170 21.05 13.47 -16.62
CA VAL A 170 22.25 12.69 -16.28
C VAL A 170 21.88 11.59 -15.30
N GLU A 171 22.33 10.37 -15.59
CA GLU A 171 22.14 9.22 -14.70
C GLU A 171 23.24 9.18 -13.63
N LYS A 172 22.82 9.05 -12.38
CA LYS A 172 23.70 8.91 -11.21
C LYS A 172 23.43 7.56 -10.55
N THR A 173 24.49 6.78 -10.35
CA THR A 173 24.38 5.51 -9.67
C THR A 173 23.95 5.74 -8.22
N ILE A 174 22.89 5.05 -7.79
CA ILE A 174 22.45 5.10 -6.41
C ILE A 174 23.23 4.08 -5.58
N THR A 175 23.81 4.54 -4.47
CA THR A 175 24.40 3.64 -3.47
C THR A 175 23.43 3.45 -2.33
N PHE A 176 23.29 2.21 -1.87
CA PHE A 176 22.41 1.91 -0.75
C PHE A 176 23.19 1.54 0.51
N ASN A 177 22.74 2.06 1.64
CA ASN A 177 23.14 1.62 2.97
C ASN A 177 22.00 0.82 3.65
N HIS A 178 22.33 0.09 4.70
CA HIS A 178 21.40 -0.79 5.41
C HIS A 178 21.18 -0.42 6.88
N ASN A 179 21.77 0.69 7.33
CA ASN A 179 21.62 1.13 8.70
C ASN A 179 20.47 2.14 8.77
N PRO A 180 19.31 1.78 9.36
CA PRO A 180 18.15 2.65 9.41
C PRO A 180 18.37 3.95 10.20
N ILE A 181 19.48 4.06 10.94
CA ILE A 181 19.86 5.26 11.70
C ILE A 181 20.54 6.30 10.78
N ASN A 182 21.11 5.88 9.66
CA ASN A 182 21.78 6.80 8.75
C ASN A 182 20.71 7.58 7.98
N ALA A 183 20.83 8.91 7.98
CA ALA A 183 20.05 9.75 7.08
C ALA A 183 20.47 9.50 5.62
N ASP A 184 19.51 9.67 4.72
CA ASP A 184 19.78 9.67 3.29
C ASP A 184 20.58 10.92 2.92
N ASP A 185 21.54 10.74 2.02
CA ASP A 185 22.49 11.76 1.61
C ASP A 185 22.26 12.06 0.13
N LEU A 186 21.63 13.21 -0.10
CA LEU A 186 21.25 13.66 -1.42
C LEU A 186 22.48 14.00 -2.27
N ASP A 187 23.53 14.60 -1.70
CA ASP A 187 24.69 15.04 -2.48
C ASP A 187 25.48 13.84 -3.03
N GLU A 188 25.56 12.76 -2.26
CA GLU A 188 26.27 11.53 -2.62
C GLU A 188 25.37 10.45 -3.26
N HIS A 189 24.10 10.76 -3.54
CA HIS A 189 23.11 9.79 -4.07
C HIS A 189 23.03 8.49 -3.25
N ARG A 190 23.11 8.63 -1.93
CA ARG A 190 23.21 7.51 -1.00
C ARG A 190 21.94 7.41 -0.15
N TYR A 191 21.21 6.32 -0.33
CA TYR A 191 19.90 6.12 0.31
C TYR A 191 19.89 4.86 1.18
N THR A 192 18.94 4.79 2.10
CA THR A 192 18.80 3.69 3.05
C THR A 192 17.73 2.72 2.56
N ARG A 193 18.01 1.41 2.61
CA ARG A 193 17.07 0.37 2.19
C ARG A 193 17.14 -0.87 3.06
N SER A 194 16.13 -1.72 2.96
CA SER A 194 16.12 -3.02 3.63
C SER A 194 17.28 -3.92 3.17
N ILE A 195 17.80 -4.71 4.11
CA ILE A 195 18.83 -5.72 3.86
C ILE A 195 18.32 -6.72 2.80
N TYR A 196 19.21 -7.10 1.89
CA TYR A 196 18.91 -8.13 0.90
C TYR A 196 18.70 -9.49 1.57
N VAL A 197 17.53 -10.10 1.34
CA VAL A 197 17.21 -11.45 1.80
C VAL A 197 16.54 -12.20 0.64
N SER A 198 17.09 -13.35 0.26
CA SER A 198 16.58 -14.16 -0.87
C SER A 198 15.33 -14.97 -0.54
N ASP A 199 14.91 -15.01 0.73
CA ASP A 199 13.67 -15.68 1.14
C ASP A 199 12.43 -14.92 0.61
N GLU A 200 11.59 -15.65 -0.12
CA GLU A 200 10.44 -15.09 -0.83
C GLU A 200 9.43 -14.38 0.08
N ASN A 201 9.35 -14.76 1.34
CA ASN A 201 8.33 -14.28 2.29
C ASN A 201 8.93 -13.45 3.43
N SER A 202 10.23 -13.14 3.38
CA SER A 202 10.89 -12.31 4.38
C SER A 202 10.26 -10.93 4.44
N ILE A 203 10.03 -10.43 5.66
CA ILE A 203 9.58 -9.06 5.92
C ILE A 203 10.49 -8.00 5.29
N MET A 204 11.76 -8.32 5.02
CA MET A 204 12.71 -7.42 4.36
C MET A 204 12.35 -7.17 2.88
N ASN A 205 11.49 -8.02 2.31
CA ASN A 205 10.94 -7.91 0.96
C ASN A 205 9.50 -7.36 0.96
N LEU A 206 9.11 -6.62 2.00
CA LEU A 206 7.82 -5.93 2.06
C LEU A 206 7.88 -4.56 1.37
N GLY A 207 6.86 -4.26 0.57
CA GLY A 207 6.69 -2.94 -0.05
C GLY A 207 7.87 -2.50 -0.89
N HIS A 208 8.16 -1.20 -0.89
CA HIS A 208 9.30 -0.63 -1.61
C HIS A 208 10.62 -0.71 -0.82
N GLY A 209 10.72 -1.58 0.20
CA GLY A 209 11.89 -1.65 1.08
C GLY A 209 13.24 -1.76 0.35
N ARG A 210 13.27 -2.33 -0.86
CA ARG A 210 14.47 -2.45 -1.72
C ARG A 210 14.80 -1.21 -2.54
N ALA A 211 13.82 -0.32 -2.73
CA ALA A 211 13.98 1.02 -3.30
C ALA A 211 14.27 2.08 -2.22
N GLY A 212 14.28 1.71 -0.94
CA GLY A 212 14.43 2.67 0.16
C GLY A 212 13.31 3.70 0.16
N HIS A 213 13.61 4.94 0.53
CA HIS A 213 12.64 6.05 0.54
C HIS A 213 12.50 6.75 -0.83
N LEU A 214 13.13 6.26 -1.90
CA LEU A 214 13.03 6.87 -3.22
C LEU A 214 11.58 7.08 -3.69
N PRO A 215 10.63 6.16 -3.49
CA PRO A 215 9.25 6.38 -3.87
C PRO A 215 8.55 7.48 -3.07
N ASP A 216 9.08 7.83 -1.90
CA ASP A 216 8.52 8.80 -0.95
C ASP A 216 9.07 10.22 -1.12
N TYR A 217 10.19 10.38 -1.83
CA TYR A 217 10.76 11.68 -2.13
C TYR A 217 10.14 12.30 -3.38
N SER A 218 9.35 13.35 -3.20
CA SER A 218 8.61 14.02 -4.28
C SER A 218 9.48 14.46 -5.46
N PHE A 219 10.72 14.86 -5.22
CA PHE A 219 11.65 15.33 -6.28
C PHE A 219 12.25 14.22 -7.13
N ALA A 220 12.25 12.98 -6.61
CA ALA A 220 13.10 11.94 -7.17
C ALA A 220 12.60 11.48 -8.53
N ARG A 221 13.52 11.49 -9.51
CA ARG A 221 13.35 10.84 -10.79
C ARG A 221 14.34 9.71 -10.84
N TYR A 222 13.90 8.49 -11.10
CA TYR A 222 14.78 7.34 -11.04
C TYR A 222 14.31 6.22 -11.95
N LYS A 223 15.22 5.31 -12.27
CA LYS A 223 14.90 4.06 -12.94
C LYS A 223 15.41 2.87 -12.16
N PHE A 224 14.77 1.73 -12.33
CA PHE A 224 15.13 0.47 -11.68
C PHE A 224 14.67 -0.73 -12.52
N MET A 225 15.23 -1.91 -12.26
CA MET A 225 14.86 -3.16 -12.94
C MET A 225 14.14 -4.12 -11.99
N PRO A 226 12.80 -4.28 -12.10
CA PRO A 226 12.07 -5.30 -11.36
C PRO A 226 12.10 -6.66 -12.06
N ALA A 227 12.15 -7.74 -11.29
CA ALA A 227 12.13 -9.10 -11.83
C ALA A 227 10.82 -9.45 -12.55
N TRP A 228 9.68 -8.92 -12.09
CA TRP A 228 8.39 -9.15 -12.73
C TRP A 228 8.20 -8.34 -14.03
N GLY A 229 9.00 -7.29 -14.24
CA GLY A 229 9.04 -6.50 -15.48
C GLY A 229 10.04 -7.03 -16.51
N GLU A 230 10.37 -8.33 -16.43
CA GLU A 230 11.33 -9.00 -17.31
C GLU A 230 12.73 -8.36 -17.28
N TYR A 231 13.10 -7.75 -16.15
CA TYR A 231 14.36 -7.01 -15.98
C TYR A 231 14.54 -5.86 -16.98
N ASN A 232 13.45 -5.31 -17.51
CA ASN A 232 13.49 -4.04 -18.23
C ASN A 232 13.54 -2.88 -17.23
N TYR A 233 14.27 -1.82 -17.58
CA TYR A 233 14.22 -0.59 -16.78
C TYR A 233 12.82 0.02 -16.83
N ILE A 234 12.29 0.28 -15.64
CA ILE A 234 11.10 1.11 -15.44
C ILE A 234 11.57 2.48 -14.95
N TYR A 235 11.08 3.53 -15.59
CA TYR A 235 11.32 4.91 -15.19
C TYR A 235 10.17 5.40 -14.30
N LYS A 236 10.50 6.15 -13.26
CA LYS A 236 9.57 6.82 -12.36
C LYS A 236 9.91 8.31 -12.26
N ASP A 237 8.88 9.14 -12.36
CA ASP A 237 8.94 10.59 -12.22
C ASP A 237 8.06 10.98 -11.04
N ASN A 238 8.63 11.04 -9.84
CA ASN A 238 7.84 11.36 -8.65
C ASN A 238 7.23 12.76 -8.73
N PRO A 239 7.89 13.82 -9.24
CA PRO A 239 7.23 15.12 -9.38
C PRO A 239 5.95 15.04 -10.19
N SER A 240 5.99 14.34 -11.33
CA SER A 240 4.79 14.10 -12.14
C SER A 240 3.77 13.25 -11.37
N ASP A 241 4.17 12.12 -10.79
CA ASP A 241 3.25 11.20 -10.09
C ASP A 241 2.56 11.89 -8.89
N TYR A 242 3.30 12.69 -8.12
CA TYR A 242 2.78 13.45 -6.97
C TYR A 242 1.83 14.56 -7.42
N TYR A 243 2.13 15.23 -8.54
CA TYR A 243 1.23 16.23 -9.09
C TYR A 243 -0.09 15.59 -9.59
N HIS A 244 -0.02 14.42 -10.22
CA HIS A 244 -1.21 13.64 -10.59
C HIS A 244 -2.01 13.23 -9.35
N ALA A 245 -1.34 12.73 -8.31
CA ALA A 245 -1.97 12.40 -7.03
C ALA A 245 -2.72 13.60 -6.45
N PHE A 246 -2.05 14.76 -6.35
CA PHE A 246 -2.63 15.99 -5.83
C PHE A 246 -3.88 16.42 -6.61
N CYS A 247 -3.80 16.40 -7.95
CA CYS A 247 -4.92 16.76 -8.81
C CYS A 247 -6.09 15.78 -8.72
N GLN A 248 -5.79 14.49 -8.53
CA GLN A 248 -6.82 13.45 -8.35
C GLN A 248 -7.45 13.52 -6.95
N MET A 249 -6.70 13.91 -5.91
CA MET A 249 -7.23 14.16 -4.57
C MET A 249 -8.22 15.32 -4.56
N VAL A 250 -7.89 16.44 -5.21
CA VAL A 250 -8.81 17.59 -5.36
C VAL A 250 -10.08 17.16 -6.09
N TYR A 251 -9.95 16.42 -7.18
CA TYR A 251 -11.09 15.84 -7.90
C TYR A 251 -11.95 14.93 -7.00
N ALA A 252 -11.32 13.98 -6.30
CA ALA A 252 -11.99 13.04 -5.42
C ALA A 252 -12.76 13.77 -4.30
N MET A 253 -12.17 14.78 -3.68
CA MET A 253 -12.84 15.55 -2.62
C MET A 253 -14.00 16.41 -3.15
N LYS A 254 -13.87 17.00 -4.34
CA LYS A 254 -14.99 17.65 -5.03
C LYS A 254 -16.13 16.66 -5.35
N TYR A 255 -15.80 15.46 -5.81
CA TYR A 255 -16.79 14.38 -5.97
C TYR A 255 -17.46 14.05 -4.63
N LEU A 256 -16.69 13.87 -3.55
CA LEU A 256 -17.22 13.54 -2.23
C LEU A 256 -18.17 14.64 -1.71
N ARG A 257 -17.89 15.91 -2.01
CA ARG A 257 -18.77 17.06 -1.74
C ARG A 257 -20.00 17.15 -2.65
N GLY A 258 -20.06 16.38 -3.73
CA GLY A 258 -21.19 16.37 -4.67
C GLY A 258 -21.06 17.38 -5.81
N VAL A 259 -19.88 17.97 -6.01
CA VAL A 259 -19.60 18.81 -7.20
C VAL A 259 -19.61 17.96 -8.47
N TYR A 260 -19.06 16.74 -8.39
CA TYR A 260 -19.13 15.74 -9.45
C TYR A 260 -20.09 14.61 -9.08
N VAL A 261 -20.83 14.10 -10.07
CA VAL A 261 -21.80 13.01 -9.89
C VAL A 261 -21.11 11.65 -9.78
N ASN A 262 -20.03 11.45 -10.53
CA ASN A 262 -19.28 10.20 -10.59
C ASN A 262 -17.81 10.46 -10.28
N PHE A 263 -17.15 9.47 -9.66
CA PHE A 263 -15.70 9.38 -9.60
C PHE A 263 -15.23 8.35 -10.63
N ARG A 264 -14.16 8.66 -11.37
CA ARG A 264 -13.62 7.80 -12.43
C ARG A 264 -12.10 7.87 -12.42
N THR A 265 -11.46 6.80 -12.87
CA THR A 265 -10.02 6.76 -13.09
C THR A 265 -9.60 7.68 -14.23
N ASP A 266 -8.30 7.98 -14.32
CA ASP A 266 -7.71 8.77 -15.42
C ASP A 266 -8.34 10.16 -15.59
N PHE A 267 -8.87 10.71 -14.49
CA PHE A 267 -9.40 12.06 -14.43
C PHE A 267 -8.82 12.82 -13.25
N TYR A 268 -8.45 14.06 -13.52
CA TYR A 268 -7.68 14.92 -12.63
C TYR A 268 -8.20 16.35 -12.78
N ASP A 269 -8.25 17.12 -11.69
CA ASP A 269 -8.76 18.49 -11.73
C ASP A 269 -7.67 19.49 -12.15
N TRP A 270 -7.13 19.31 -13.36
CA TRP A 270 -6.04 20.15 -13.90
C TRP A 270 -6.43 21.62 -13.97
N ASP A 271 -7.64 21.93 -14.42
CA ASP A 271 -8.10 23.29 -14.64
C ASP A 271 -8.20 24.07 -13.32
N ALA A 272 -8.70 23.45 -12.25
CA ALA A 272 -8.76 24.10 -10.94
C ALA A 272 -7.38 24.37 -10.34
N LEU A 273 -6.35 23.66 -10.81
CA LEU A 273 -4.99 23.73 -10.27
C LEU A 273 -4.01 24.45 -11.20
N ALA A 274 -4.45 24.87 -12.39
CA ALA A 274 -3.60 25.53 -13.38
C ALA A 274 -2.91 26.77 -12.81
N VAL A 275 -3.62 27.57 -12.01
CA VAL A 275 -3.07 28.80 -11.40
C VAL A 275 -2.07 28.54 -10.27
N TYR A 276 -2.05 27.33 -9.71
CA TYR A 276 -1.16 26.92 -8.62
C TYR A 276 -0.04 25.99 -9.11
N LYS A 277 -0.05 25.61 -10.39
CA LYS A 277 0.83 24.58 -10.94
C LYS A 277 2.30 24.88 -10.68
N ASP A 278 2.76 26.09 -10.99
CA ASP A 278 4.18 26.45 -10.86
C ASP A 278 4.64 26.44 -9.39
N GLU A 279 3.77 26.88 -8.47
CA GLU A 279 4.05 26.86 -7.03
C GLU A 279 4.12 25.42 -6.51
N ILE A 280 3.14 24.57 -6.86
CA ILE A 280 3.11 23.15 -6.47
C ILE A 280 4.31 22.39 -7.06
N MET A 281 4.60 22.57 -8.36
CA MET A 281 5.75 21.92 -9.00
C MET A 281 7.07 22.41 -8.38
N GLY A 282 7.17 23.68 -8.01
CA GLY A 282 8.32 24.21 -7.27
C GLY A 282 8.56 23.48 -5.94
N ILE A 283 7.50 23.10 -5.21
CA ILE A 283 7.60 22.30 -3.98
C ILE A 283 8.04 20.86 -4.30
N LEU A 284 7.40 20.25 -5.30
CA LEU A 284 7.61 18.84 -5.66
C LEU A 284 8.98 18.58 -6.30
N GLU A 285 9.52 19.53 -7.07
CA GLU A 285 10.80 19.36 -7.78
C GLU A 285 12.02 19.77 -6.94
N LYS A 286 11.79 20.50 -5.84
CA LYS A 286 12.86 20.92 -4.95
C LYS A 286 13.49 19.69 -4.31
N ARG A 287 14.80 19.52 -4.55
CA ARG A 287 15.59 18.38 -4.08
C ARG A 287 15.83 18.44 -2.57
N GLN A 288 14.87 17.94 -1.81
CA GLN A 288 14.86 17.97 -0.34
C GLN A 288 14.19 16.70 0.24
N LEU A 289 14.61 16.28 1.44
CA LEU A 289 14.09 15.08 2.09
C LEU A 289 12.68 15.26 2.65
N SER A 290 12.29 16.49 2.99
CA SER A 290 10.95 16.82 3.49
C SER A 290 10.51 18.16 2.94
N ALA A 291 9.29 18.21 2.40
CA ALA A 291 8.66 19.43 1.90
C ALA A 291 7.61 20.02 2.87
N SER A 292 7.58 19.59 4.15
CA SER A 292 6.52 19.98 5.09
C SER A 292 6.41 21.49 5.27
N ALA A 293 7.54 22.20 5.40
CA ALA A 293 7.53 23.65 5.57
C ALA A 293 7.01 24.39 4.33
N ASP A 294 7.36 23.92 3.13
CA ASP A 294 6.93 24.54 1.87
C ASP A 294 5.42 24.32 1.66
N TRP A 295 4.92 23.09 1.89
CA TRP A 295 3.49 22.78 1.82
C TRP A 295 2.67 23.50 2.89
N LYS A 296 3.20 23.61 4.12
CA LYS A 296 2.57 24.39 5.19
C LYS A 296 2.43 25.85 4.80
N ALA A 297 3.51 26.48 4.34
CA ALA A 297 3.48 27.86 3.88
C ALA A 297 2.47 28.08 2.74
N PHE A 298 2.41 27.15 1.79
CA PHE A 298 1.40 27.18 0.72
C PHE A 298 -0.03 27.08 1.26
N GLY A 299 -0.30 26.13 2.17
CA GLY A 299 -1.62 25.96 2.78
C GLY A 299 -2.08 27.16 3.62
N GLU A 300 -1.17 27.78 4.38
CA GLU A 300 -1.45 28.98 5.17
C GLU A 300 -1.71 30.19 4.27
N LYS A 301 -0.95 30.33 3.17
CA LYS A 301 -1.20 31.33 2.13
C LYS A 301 -2.58 31.14 1.48
N LEU A 302 -2.96 29.90 1.17
CA LEU A 302 -4.26 29.57 0.57
C LEU A 302 -5.43 29.92 1.48
N SER A 303 -5.30 29.58 2.77
CA SER A 303 -6.40 29.63 3.72
C SER A 303 -6.47 30.89 4.57
N GLY A 304 -5.37 31.64 4.67
CA GLY A 304 -5.23 32.76 5.59
C GLY A 304 -5.32 32.36 7.06
N GLN A 305 -5.04 31.08 7.37
CA GLN A 305 -5.12 30.49 8.71
C GLN A 305 -3.86 29.68 8.98
N GLU A 306 -3.42 29.66 10.23
CA GLU A 306 -2.30 28.83 10.68
C GLU A 306 -2.66 27.34 10.61
N ILE A 307 -1.74 26.51 10.15
CA ILE A 307 -1.90 25.05 10.14
C ILE A 307 -1.15 24.49 11.34
N GLU A 308 -1.87 23.85 12.26
CA GLU A 308 -1.23 23.17 13.40
C GLU A 308 -0.34 22.00 12.92
N ASP A 309 0.78 21.79 13.59
CA ASP A 309 1.64 20.64 13.33
C ASP A 309 0.94 19.34 13.72
N PHE A 310 1.24 18.26 13.00
CA PHE A 310 0.66 16.95 13.28
C PHE A 310 1.08 16.46 14.67
N ASN A 311 0.11 16.01 15.45
CA ASN A 311 0.32 15.40 16.77
C ASN A 311 -0.50 14.12 16.88
N VAL A 312 0.17 12.97 16.83
CA VAL A 312 -0.46 11.64 16.92
C VAL A 312 -1.37 11.47 18.14
N SER A 313 -1.06 12.14 19.25
CA SER A 313 -1.79 12.01 20.51
C SER A 313 -2.96 12.97 20.67
N LYS A 314 -3.23 13.82 19.67
CA LYS A 314 -4.22 14.91 19.77
C LYS A 314 -5.61 14.46 20.23
N TYR A 315 -6.06 13.30 19.77
CA TYR A 315 -7.42 12.79 20.03
C TYR A 315 -7.46 11.58 20.97
N GLU A 316 -6.34 11.24 21.63
CA GLU A 316 -6.28 10.10 22.55
C GLU A 316 -7.19 10.31 23.76
N THR A 317 -7.09 11.47 24.42
CA THR A 317 -7.89 11.80 25.61
C THR A 317 -9.38 11.75 25.31
N GLU A 318 -9.81 12.33 24.17
CA GLU A 318 -11.21 12.28 23.72
C GLU A 318 -11.72 10.83 23.63
N TYR A 319 -10.92 9.93 23.05
CA TYR A 319 -11.31 8.53 22.89
C TYR A 319 -11.28 7.75 24.21
N LEU A 320 -10.30 7.99 25.07
CA LEU A 320 -10.12 7.29 26.35
C LEU A 320 -11.22 7.65 27.35
N GLU A 321 -11.62 8.93 27.39
CA GLU A 321 -12.64 9.43 28.31
C GLU A 321 -14.07 9.22 27.81
N ALA A 322 -14.27 8.90 26.53
CA ALA A 322 -15.59 8.62 25.98
C ALA A 322 -16.19 7.31 26.53
N ASP A 323 -17.46 7.38 26.90
CA ASP A 323 -18.27 6.20 27.24
C ASP A 323 -18.28 5.19 26.08
N THR A 324 -18.37 3.90 26.40
CA THR A 324 -18.37 2.81 25.41
C THR A 324 -19.40 3.02 24.29
N GLU A 325 -20.56 3.59 24.60
CA GLU A 325 -21.64 3.87 23.63
C GLU A 325 -21.33 5.03 22.69
N HIS A 326 -20.42 5.93 23.06
CA HIS A 326 -20.05 7.13 22.31
C HIS A 326 -18.63 7.07 21.72
N LYS A 327 -17.87 6.00 21.97
CA LYS A 327 -16.52 5.83 21.39
C LYS A 327 -16.54 5.96 19.87
N ASP A 328 -17.56 5.44 19.21
CA ASP A 328 -17.72 5.49 17.75
C ASP A 328 -17.95 6.91 17.22
N ASP A 329 -18.44 7.83 18.06
CA ASP A 329 -18.69 9.23 17.69
C ASP A 329 -17.47 10.15 17.84
N THR A 330 -16.46 9.70 18.59
CA THR A 330 -15.19 10.43 18.75
C THR A 330 -14.41 10.51 17.43
N PHE A 331 -13.40 11.37 17.39
CA PHE A 331 -12.51 11.43 16.23
C PHE A 331 -11.88 10.06 15.91
N LEU A 332 -11.22 9.43 16.88
CA LEU A 332 -10.54 8.15 16.68
C LEU A 332 -11.53 7.01 16.38
N GLY A 333 -12.71 7.00 17.00
CA GLY A 333 -13.75 6.03 16.68
C GLY A 333 -14.20 6.09 15.22
N LYS A 334 -14.48 7.29 14.71
CA LYS A 334 -14.80 7.51 13.28
C LYS A 334 -13.68 7.07 12.36
N PHE A 335 -12.42 7.27 12.75
CA PHE A 335 -11.27 6.79 12.00
C PHE A 335 -11.18 5.26 12.01
N PHE A 336 -11.33 4.62 13.18
CA PHE A 336 -11.27 3.16 13.30
C PHE A 336 -12.36 2.48 12.46
N LEU A 337 -13.59 3.02 12.48
CA LEU A 337 -14.69 2.53 11.63
C LEU A 337 -14.32 2.62 10.14
N ALA A 338 -13.73 3.74 9.70
CA ALA A 338 -13.27 3.91 8.32
C ALA A 338 -12.17 2.91 7.95
N ALA A 339 -11.19 2.70 8.84
CA ALA A 339 -10.10 1.74 8.63
C ALA A 339 -10.63 0.30 8.50
N LEU A 340 -11.59 -0.09 9.34
CA LEU A 340 -12.24 -1.40 9.26
C LEU A 340 -12.99 -1.59 7.94
N ALA A 341 -13.71 -0.57 7.48
CA ALA A 341 -14.44 -0.59 6.22
C ALA A 341 -13.49 -0.73 5.01
N GLN A 342 -12.46 0.11 4.91
CA GLN A 342 -11.46 0.04 3.83
C GLN A 342 -10.75 -1.31 3.80
N LYS A 343 -10.29 -1.78 4.97
CA LYS A 343 -9.65 -3.10 5.08
C LYS A 343 -10.59 -4.21 4.64
N SER A 344 -11.86 -4.16 5.02
CA SER A 344 -12.86 -5.16 4.59
C SER A 344 -13.04 -5.14 3.08
N LEU A 345 -13.23 -3.95 2.48
CA LEU A 345 -13.40 -3.79 1.03
C LEU A 345 -12.24 -4.44 0.26
N VAL A 346 -11.01 -4.05 0.59
CA VAL A 346 -9.80 -4.50 -0.14
C VAL A 346 -9.59 -6.00 0.04
N THR A 347 -9.63 -6.49 1.27
CA THR A 347 -9.39 -7.91 1.56
C THR A 347 -10.48 -8.80 0.94
N ASN A 348 -11.73 -8.35 0.87
CA ASN A 348 -12.80 -9.05 0.16
C ASN A 348 -12.56 -9.08 -1.36
N LYS A 349 -12.14 -7.96 -1.96
CA LYS A 349 -11.82 -7.89 -3.39
C LYS A 349 -10.65 -8.81 -3.74
N ILE A 350 -9.61 -8.87 -2.91
CA ILE A 350 -8.50 -9.82 -3.06
C ILE A 350 -9.02 -11.27 -2.97
N TYR A 351 -9.76 -11.60 -1.91
CA TYR A 351 -10.24 -12.96 -1.67
C TYR A 351 -11.14 -13.50 -2.79
N ARG A 352 -12.06 -12.66 -3.32
CA ARG A 352 -12.99 -13.03 -4.41
C ARG A 352 -12.29 -13.42 -5.72
N THR A 353 -11.00 -13.10 -5.88
CA THR A 353 -10.19 -13.55 -7.04
C THR A 353 -9.57 -14.94 -6.85
N GLY A 354 -9.80 -15.60 -5.71
CA GLY A 354 -9.13 -16.84 -5.32
C GLY A 354 -7.73 -16.64 -4.73
N ASN A 355 -7.39 -15.40 -4.36
CA ASN A 355 -6.13 -15.07 -3.72
C ASN A 355 -6.27 -15.12 -2.19
N LEU A 356 -5.54 -16.04 -1.55
CA LEU A 356 -5.61 -16.28 -0.10
C LEU A 356 -4.60 -15.45 0.71
N LEU A 357 -3.79 -14.60 0.06
CA LEU A 357 -2.74 -13.82 0.72
C LEU A 357 -3.29 -12.74 1.65
N ALA A 358 -4.54 -12.31 1.49
CA ALA A 358 -5.23 -11.44 2.44
C ALA A 358 -6.14 -12.21 3.42
N GLY A 359 -6.14 -13.54 3.36
CA GLY A 359 -7.01 -14.42 4.13
C GLY A 359 -8.48 -14.27 3.75
N TYR A 360 -9.35 -14.92 4.54
CA TYR A 360 -10.78 -14.70 4.46
C TYR A 360 -11.12 -13.31 5.01
N SER A 361 -12.12 -12.65 4.42
CA SER A 361 -12.66 -11.41 4.97
C SER A 361 -14.17 -11.52 5.13
N VAL A 362 -14.66 -10.96 6.22
CA VAL A 362 -16.09 -10.91 6.52
C VAL A 362 -16.66 -9.69 5.78
N ASP A 363 -17.72 -9.92 5.01
CA ASP A 363 -18.46 -8.88 4.30
C ASP A 363 -19.38 -8.14 5.30
N PHE A 364 -18.85 -7.12 5.97
CA PHE A 364 -19.53 -6.49 7.11
C PHE A 364 -20.80 -5.72 6.71
N GLU A 365 -20.86 -5.16 5.50
CA GLU A 365 -22.07 -4.49 4.98
C GLU A 365 -23.26 -5.46 4.91
N LYS A 366 -22.99 -6.71 4.51
CA LYS A 366 -24.03 -7.75 4.43
C LYS A 366 -24.62 -8.15 5.78
N TYR A 367 -23.93 -7.86 6.89
CA TYR A 367 -24.37 -8.21 8.25
C TYR A 367 -24.96 -7.04 9.04
N GLY A 368 -25.24 -5.88 8.40
CA GLY A 368 -25.93 -4.77 9.05
C GLY A 368 -25.13 -4.10 10.16
N PHE A 369 -23.81 -4.02 9.97
CA PHE A 369 -22.83 -3.43 10.90
C PHE A 369 -23.21 -2.02 11.37
N ARG A 370 -23.26 -1.79 12.69
CA ARG A 370 -23.58 -0.47 13.27
C ARG A 370 -22.45 0.16 14.10
N GLY A 371 -21.31 -0.51 14.30
CA GLY A 371 -20.23 0.04 15.13
C GLY A 371 -19.09 -0.91 15.51
N ILE A 372 -18.12 -0.43 16.30
CA ILE A 372 -16.94 -1.21 16.75
C ILE A 372 -17.34 -2.42 17.61
N ALA A 373 -18.40 -2.30 18.42
CA ALA A 373 -18.89 -3.42 19.22
C ALA A 373 -19.43 -4.57 18.36
N ASP A 374 -20.17 -4.25 17.29
CA ASP A 374 -20.65 -5.24 16.32
C ASP A 374 -19.49 -5.89 15.57
N PHE A 375 -18.43 -5.11 15.27
CA PHE A 375 -17.18 -5.65 14.71
C PHE A 375 -16.60 -6.75 15.58
N GLN A 376 -16.36 -6.44 16.86
CA GLN A 376 -15.74 -7.38 17.78
C GLN A 376 -16.59 -8.65 17.93
N ARG A 377 -17.92 -8.50 17.97
CA ARG A 377 -18.85 -9.63 18.03
C ARG A 377 -18.78 -10.51 16.79
N LEU A 378 -18.86 -9.94 15.58
CA LEU A 378 -18.80 -10.67 14.32
C LEU A 378 -17.43 -11.34 14.12
N ALA A 379 -16.34 -10.62 14.40
CA ALA A 379 -14.98 -11.15 14.33
C ALA A 379 -14.79 -12.34 15.28
N ARG A 380 -15.35 -12.28 16.49
CA ARG A 380 -15.28 -13.36 17.48
C ARG A 380 -16.13 -14.59 17.09
N ILE A 381 -17.33 -14.38 16.54
CA ILE A 381 -18.17 -15.47 16.00
C ILE A 381 -17.45 -16.15 14.85
N LYS A 382 -16.94 -15.38 13.89
CA LYS A 382 -16.25 -15.92 12.70
C LYS A 382 -14.93 -16.59 13.04
N ARG A 383 -14.18 -16.07 14.00
CA ARG A 383 -12.97 -16.73 14.51
C ARG A 383 -13.31 -18.10 15.11
N LYS A 384 -14.39 -18.21 15.89
CA LYS A 384 -14.87 -19.50 16.40
C LYS A 384 -15.34 -20.44 15.29
N GLU A 385 -16.01 -19.93 14.25
CA GLU A 385 -16.40 -20.74 13.08
C GLU A 385 -15.20 -21.25 12.30
N ILE A 386 -14.16 -20.42 12.10
CA ILE A 386 -12.90 -20.83 11.45
C ILE A 386 -12.15 -21.84 12.32
N GLU A 387 -12.05 -21.60 13.63
CA GLU A 387 -11.43 -22.53 14.58
C GLU A 387 -12.17 -23.88 14.58
N GLN A 388 -13.52 -23.87 14.57
CA GLN A 388 -14.34 -25.08 14.44
C GLN A 388 -14.19 -25.77 13.08
N ALA A 389 -14.17 -25.02 11.97
CA ALA A 389 -13.94 -25.58 10.64
C ALA A 389 -12.52 -26.17 10.49
N SER A 390 -11.53 -25.53 11.12
CA SER A 390 -10.14 -26.00 11.14
C SER A 390 -9.95 -27.24 12.01
N SER A 391 -10.75 -27.40 13.08
CA SER A 391 -10.78 -28.64 13.87
C SER A 391 -11.50 -29.80 13.18
N ILE A 392 -12.23 -29.55 12.09
CA ILE A 392 -13.04 -30.57 11.40
C ILE A 392 -12.39 -31.04 10.10
N ASN A 393 -11.46 -30.31 9.46
CA ASN A 393 -10.93 -30.79 8.18
C ASN A 393 -9.61 -30.16 7.68
N LEU A 394 -8.56 -30.13 8.50
CA LEU A 394 -7.22 -29.81 8.00
C LEU A 394 -6.47 -31.07 7.54
N ASP A 395 -6.57 -32.19 8.27
CA ASP A 395 -5.80 -33.41 7.96
C ASP A 395 -6.17 -34.05 6.60
N SER A 396 -7.43 -33.99 6.14
CA SER A 396 -7.80 -34.58 4.84
C SER A 396 -7.45 -33.71 3.63
N ILE A 397 -7.41 -32.38 3.81
CA ILE A 397 -7.04 -31.45 2.73
C ILE A 397 -5.51 -31.45 2.56
N TYR A 398 -4.75 -31.57 3.64
CA TYR A 398 -3.30 -31.65 3.59
C TYR A 398 -2.80 -33.01 3.07
N SER A 399 -3.44 -34.14 3.43
CA SER A 399 -3.03 -35.44 2.90
C SER A 399 -3.24 -35.57 1.38
N LEU A 400 -4.36 -35.02 0.86
CA LEU A 400 -4.67 -35.05 -0.57
C LEU A 400 -3.80 -34.10 -1.40
N ALA A 401 -3.26 -33.04 -0.79
CA ALA A 401 -2.33 -32.12 -1.45
C ALA A 401 -0.92 -32.71 -1.51
N ASP A 402 -0.42 -33.29 -0.42
CA ASP A 402 0.88 -33.95 -0.36
C ASP A 402 0.95 -35.21 -1.24
N GLU A 403 -0.12 -36.02 -1.28
CA GLU A 403 -0.18 -37.21 -2.16
C GLU A 403 -0.15 -36.82 -3.65
N ARG A 404 -0.85 -35.74 -4.02
CA ARG A 404 -0.81 -35.23 -5.40
C ARG A 404 0.53 -34.61 -5.76
N GLU A 405 1.19 -33.95 -4.82
CA GLU A 405 2.51 -33.35 -5.03
C GLU A 405 3.58 -34.44 -5.21
N GLN A 406 3.54 -35.51 -4.39
CA GLN A 406 4.40 -36.68 -4.56
C GLN A 406 4.14 -37.46 -5.86
N GLU A 407 2.89 -37.55 -6.32
CA GLU A 407 2.58 -38.16 -7.62
C GLU A 407 3.11 -37.33 -8.80
N ILE A 408 3.00 -36.00 -8.71
CA ILE A 408 3.53 -35.09 -9.74
C ILE A 408 5.06 -35.14 -9.79
N GLU A 409 5.73 -35.19 -8.63
CA GLU A 409 7.19 -35.34 -8.56
C GLU A 409 7.67 -36.68 -9.13
N LYS A 410 6.97 -37.79 -8.82
CA LYS A 410 7.27 -39.10 -9.43
C LYS A 410 7.07 -39.12 -10.94
N HIS A 411 6.05 -38.41 -11.43
CA HIS A 411 5.79 -38.33 -12.87
C HIS A 411 6.82 -37.45 -13.58
N ALA A 412 7.26 -36.37 -12.95
CA ALA A 412 8.33 -35.52 -13.45
C ALA A 412 9.69 -36.25 -13.49
N ALA A 413 10.01 -37.03 -12.45
CA ALA A 413 11.24 -37.83 -12.41
C ALA A 413 11.28 -38.89 -13.52
N LYS A 414 10.18 -39.63 -13.74
CA LYS A 414 10.07 -40.61 -14.84
C LYS A 414 10.24 -39.97 -16.22
N ASN A 415 9.70 -38.77 -16.41
CA ASN A 415 9.84 -38.05 -17.68
C ASN A 415 11.28 -37.55 -17.89
N LEU A 416 11.98 -37.20 -16.81
CA LEU A 416 13.39 -36.81 -16.86
C LEU A 416 14.29 -38.00 -17.23
N ASP A 417 14.03 -39.17 -16.66
CA ASP A 417 14.75 -40.41 -16.98
C ASP A 417 14.53 -40.80 -18.45
N ALA A 418 13.29 -40.74 -18.94
CA ALA A 418 12.97 -41.01 -20.34
C ALA A 418 13.65 -40.03 -21.33
N VAL A 419 13.79 -38.76 -20.93
CA VAL A 419 14.51 -37.75 -21.74
C VAL A 419 16.02 -38.02 -21.74
N ASN A 420 16.59 -38.44 -20.60
CA ASN A 420 18.01 -38.79 -20.51
C ASN A 420 18.34 -40.05 -21.31
N ASP A 421 17.48 -41.07 -21.27
CA ASP A 421 17.63 -42.29 -22.07
C ASP A 421 17.56 -41.99 -23.57
N PHE A 422 16.64 -41.10 -23.98
CA PHE A 422 16.57 -40.64 -25.37
C PHE A 422 17.84 -39.91 -25.80
N ILE A 423 18.34 -38.97 -24.99
CA ILE A 423 19.59 -38.24 -25.27
C ILE A 423 20.78 -39.20 -25.38
N ASN A 424 20.87 -40.21 -24.51
CA ASN A 424 21.94 -41.19 -24.57
C ASN A 424 21.85 -42.07 -25.82
N SER A 425 20.65 -42.48 -26.22
CA SER A 425 20.44 -43.27 -27.45
C SER A 425 20.80 -42.49 -28.73
N VAL A 426 20.59 -41.17 -28.73
CA VAL A 426 20.98 -40.29 -29.85
C VAL A 426 22.50 -40.12 -29.90
N LYS A 427 23.17 -40.03 -28.76
CA LYS A 427 24.65 -39.96 -28.69
C LYS A 427 25.30 -41.27 -29.15
N GLU A 428 24.73 -42.42 -28.78
CA GLU A 428 25.23 -43.72 -29.24
C GLU A 428 25.06 -43.91 -30.76
N GLN A 429 24.03 -43.31 -31.37
CA GLN A 429 23.84 -43.34 -32.83
C GLN A 429 24.78 -42.39 -33.59
N GLU A 430 25.24 -41.29 -32.98
CA GLU A 430 26.22 -40.38 -33.57
C GLU A 430 27.66 -40.93 -33.51
N ASP A 431 27.97 -41.80 -32.54
CA ASP A 431 29.29 -42.46 -32.42
C ASP A 431 29.45 -43.70 -33.34
N GLU A 432 28.37 -44.22 -33.93
CA GLU A 432 28.38 -45.33 -34.90
C GLU A 432 28.28 -44.90 -36.38
N SER A 433 28.25 -43.59 -36.67
CA SER A 433 28.29 -42.99 -38.03
C SER A 433 29.62 -42.32 -38.32
#